data_AF-A0A7J4LSH5-F1
#
_entry.id   AF-A0A7J4LSH5-F1
#
_cell.length_a   1.000
_cell.length_b   1.000
_cell.length_c   1.000
_cell.angle_alpha   90.00
_cell.angle_beta   90.00
_cell.angle_gamma   90.00
#
_symmetry.space_group_name_H-M   'P 1'
#
loop_
_entity.id
_entity.type
_entity.pdbx_description
1 polymer ?
#
loop_
_entity_poly.entity_id
_entity_poly.type
_entity_poly.pdbx_seq_one_letter_code
_entity_poly.pdbx_strand_id
1 'polypeptide(L)'
;MSFLVDPPLLFIAGIALYLAGRMLGLERLAKITIALIVVLAFVAFSLLLYADVFRCTFPIVCGGQSGSEFMFHSDVTGIHKGDVPLPVVAILFAMYPVWIYMGYALALMLSKRSRVSDEVYSYNEVKSSKSQKGSKYSVVRFPDVKNGLSDAGQALQHAIDSIGGMAGFVKQGDRVLIKVNICGGVPEFAGTHTTIQVADIVVDMVRAAGGTPVVCDADMVWTKFWSQAKAMGWVDWAERKQVELVNLSETKIVHFDFGNETVLGRERVSMELVNADVIISIPAMKTHLMTGVTLGMKNMYGTLPEIDKAVYHMRGIDEVIYWINRAFTPNLTIIDGTIGGEAIGPLSCDDVDFRTIVVSENVVTADAIAARLMGYDDPVSEIDHIALAHERGLGDASLEFDMSSLPHRHLSDGNWQRPDPDVARFYTWGTHLLLKIPTWDILFNIGADFMLYDAARL
;
A
#
# COMPACT_ATOMS: atom_id res chain seq x y z
N MET A 1 24.46 22.92 -26.42
CA MET A 1 23.59 21.86 -26.94
C MET A 1 24.36 21.11 -28.02
N SER A 2 24.65 19.82 -27.86
CA SER A 2 25.41 18.98 -28.80
C SER A 2 25.25 17.50 -28.46
N PHE A 3 25.59 16.58 -29.37
CA PHE A 3 25.46 15.14 -29.10
C PHE A 3 26.35 14.61 -27.96
N LEU A 4 27.39 15.35 -27.58
CA LEU A 4 28.25 15.01 -26.44
C LEU A 4 27.81 15.69 -25.12
N VAL A 5 27.28 16.91 -25.21
CA VAL A 5 26.92 17.72 -24.02
C VAL A 5 25.48 17.49 -23.58
N ASP A 6 24.57 17.16 -24.51
CA ASP A 6 23.14 17.03 -24.20
C ASP A 6 22.82 15.81 -23.34
N PRO A 7 23.39 14.61 -23.60
CA PRO A 7 23.16 13.45 -22.74
C PRO A 7 23.42 13.70 -21.25
N PRO A 8 24.60 14.20 -20.81
CA PRO A 8 24.83 14.46 -19.39
C PRO A 8 23.97 15.61 -18.84
N LEU A 9 23.67 16.64 -19.63
CA LEU A 9 22.78 17.72 -19.17
C LEU A 9 21.33 17.25 -18.99
N LEU A 10 20.80 16.46 -19.93
CA LEU A 10 19.47 15.87 -19.82
C LEU A 10 19.40 14.90 -18.65
N PHE A 11 20.45 14.11 -18.40
CA PHE A 11 20.57 13.26 -17.23
C PHE A 11 20.51 14.07 -15.92
N ILE A 12 21.30 15.15 -15.81
CA ILE A 12 21.26 16.05 -14.65
C ILE A 12 19.89 16.71 -14.50
N ALA A 13 19.27 17.13 -15.61
CA ALA A 13 17.92 17.69 -15.61
C ALA A 13 16.89 16.67 -15.08
N GLY A 14 17.06 15.39 -15.41
CA GLY A 14 16.25 14.29 -14.87
C GLY A 14 16.36 14.15 -13.35
N ILE A 15 17.59 14.22 -12.83
CA ILE A 15 17.85 14.23 -11.38
C ILE A 15 17.19 15.45 -10.72
N ALA A 16 17.41 16.64 -11.28
CA ALA A 16 16.85 17.88 -10.76
C ALA A 16 15.31 17.86 -10.77
N LEU A 17 14.70 17.33 -11.83
CA LEU A 17 13.26 17.16 -11.95
C LEU A 17 12.71 16.26 -10.85
N TYR A 18 13.39 15.15 -10.53
CA TYR A 18 12.99 14.28 -9.43
C TYR A 18 13.04 15.03 -8.08
N LEU A 19 14.18 15.67 -7.77
CA LEU A 19 14.39 16.33 -6.49
C LEU A 19 13.47 17.54 -6.30
N ALA A 20 13.40 18.44 -7.28
CA ALA A 20 12.51 19.59 -7.26
C ALA A 20 11.04 19.15 -7.27
N GLY A 21 10.70 18.14 -8.06
CA GLY A 21 9.34 17.60 -8.11
C GLY A 21 8.91 16.93 -6.81
N ARG A 22 9.84 16.39 -6.01
CA ARG A 22 9.56 15.91 -4.65
C ARG A 22 9.40 17.08 -3.68
N MET A 23 10.31 18.06 -3.73
CA MET A 23 10.30 19.22 -2.83
C MET A 23 9.05 20.09 -3.00
N LEU A 24 8.57 20.23 -4.24
CA LEU A 24 7.40 21.05 -4.59
C LEU A 24 6.08 20.25 -4.62
N GLY A 25 6.08 18.96 -4.28
CA GLY A 25 4.88 18.13 -4.31
C GLY A 25 4.24 17.99 -5.70
N LEU A 26 5.03 18.06 -6.78
CA LEU A 26 4.48 18.03 -8.14
C LEU A 26 3.83 16.68 -8.45
N GLU A 27 2.66 16.74 -9.09
CA GLU A 27 1.99 15.55 -9.60
C GLU A 27 2.79 14.87 -10.73
N ARG A 28 2.50 13.59 -10.98
CA ARG A 28 3.17 12.81 -12.04
C ARG A 28 3.02 13.48 -13.41
N LEU A 29 1.82 13.94 -13.75
CA LEU A 29 1.55 14.60 -15.03
C LEU A 29 2.38 15.88 -15.18
N ALA A 30 2.46 16.70 -14.14
CA ALA A 30 3.29 17.91 -14.14
C ALA A 30 4.77 17.57 -14.38
N LYS A 31 5.31 16.54 -13.72
CA LYS A 31 6.69 16.07 -13.94
C LYS A 31 6.92 15.62 -15.38
N ILE A 32 5.99 14.85 -15.96
CA ILE A 32 6.06 14.41 -17.35
C ILE A 32 6.02 15.60 -18.31
N THR A 33 5.09 16.54 -18.10
CA THR A 33 4.98 17.75 -18.93
C THR A 33 6.25 18.58 -18.89
N ILE A 34 6.84 18.79 -17.70
CA ILE A 34 8.12 19.51 -17.57
C ILE A 34 9.23 18.76 -18.29
N ALA A 35 9.34 17.43 -18.13
CA ALA A 35 10.33 16.62 -18.84
C ALA A 35 10.19 16.75 -20.36
N LEU A 36 8.97 16.70 -20.89
CA LEU A 36 8.69 16.86 -22.31
C LEU A 36 9.06 18.25 -22.81
N ILE A 37 8.74 19.32 -22.06
CA ILE A 37 9.13 20.69 -22.42
C ILE A 37 10.66 20.81 -22.49
N VAL A 38 11.37 20.27 -21.51
CA VAL A 38 12.85 20.27 -21.48
C VAL A 38 13.39 19.52 -22.69
N VAL A 39 12.92 18.31 -22.96
CA VAL A 39 13.37 17.51 -24.10
C VAL A 39 13.08 18.22 -25.43
N LEU A 40 11.88 18.78 -25.61
CA LEU A 40 11.51 19.51 -26.82
C LEU A 40 12.39 20.74 -27.03
N ALA A 41 12.71 21.48 -25.97
CA ALA A 41 13.66 22.59 -26.06
C ALA A 41 15.04 22.08 -26.51
N PHE A 42 15.54 21.01 -25.92
CA PHE A 42 16.82 20.40 -26.32
C PHE A 42 16.83 19.96 -27.78
N VAL A 43 15.80 19.24 -28.22
CA VAL A 43 15.66 18.79 -29.61
C VAL A 43 15.57 19.98 -30.57
N ALA A 44 14.73 20.97 -30.28
CA ALA A 44 14.55 22.14 -31.15
C ALA A 44 15.85 22.92 -31.35
N PHE A 45 16.54 23.26 -30.26
CA PHE A 45 17.83 23.98 -30.35
C PHE A 45 18.90 23.15 -31.06
N SER A 46 18.97 21.86 -30.77
CA SER A 46 19.98 20.98 -31.36
C SER A 46 19.72 20.71 -32.85
N LEU A 47 18.46 20.66 -33.27
CA LEU A 47 18.08 20.60 -34.69
C LEU A 47 18.48 21.89 -35.43
N LEU A 48 18.24 23.06 -34.82
CA LEU A 48 18.64 24.34 -35.41
C LEU A 48 20.17 24.46 -35.57
N LEU A 49 20.93 23.96 -34.58
CA LEU A 49 22.38 23.86 -34.66
C LEU A 49 22.82 22.86 -35.74
N TYR A 50 22.27 21.64 -35.73
CA TYR A 50 22.59 20.62 -36.73
C TYR A 50 22.25 21.06 -38.16
N ALA A 51 21.17 21.82 -38.35
CA ALA A 51 20.76 22.37 -39.65
C ALA A 51 21.53 23.63 -40.06
N ASP A 52 22.48 24.09 -39.23
CA ASP A 52 23.29 25.29 -39.45
C ASP A 52 22.44 26.58 -39.64
N VAL A 53 21.25 26.63 -39.03
CA VAL A 53 20.31 27.78 -39.13
C VAL A 53 20.87 29.02 -38.42
N PHE A 54 21.58 28.82 -37.31
CA PHE A 54 22.32 29.86 -36.61
C PHE A 54 23.76 29.41 -36.38
N ARG A 55 24.73 30.33 -36.52
CA ARG A 55 26.12 30.06 -36.11
C ARG A 55 26.17 29.97 -34.59
N CYS A 56 27.00 29.07 -34.03
CA CYS A 56 27.20 29.09 -32.59
C CYS A 56 28.00 30.35 -32.21
N THR A 57 27.30 31.40 -31.79
CA THR A 57 27.88 32.72 -31.52
C THR A 57 28.41 32.88 -30.09
N PHE A 58 28.37 31.85 -29.24
CA PHE A 58 28.94 31.90 -27.89
C PHE A 58 30.48 31.89 -27.96
N PRO A 59 31.17 33.02 -27.68
CA PRO A 59 32.59 33.19 -28.01
C PRO A 59 33.54 32.29 -27.20
N ILE A 60 33.08 31.81 -26.04
CA ILE A 60 33.90 31.10 -25.06
C ILE A 60 33.93 29.58 -25.32
N VAL A 61 32.94 29.03 -26.05
CA VAL A 61 32.72 27.57 -26.14
C VAL A 61 32.85 27.02 -27.56
N CYS A 62 32.52 27.81 -28.59
CA CYS A 62 32.33 27.28 -29.95
C CYS A 62 33.42 27.67 -30.96
N GLY A 63 34.41 28.47 -30.61
CA GLY A 63 35.59 28.73 -31.46
C GLY A 63 35.33 29.24 -32.90
N GLY A 64 34.13 29.73 -33.22
CA GLY A 64 33.74 30.14 -34.58
C GLY A 64 33.23 29.01 -35.49
N GLN A 65 32.99 27.81 -34.95
CA GLN A 65 32.44 26.65 -35.66
C GLN A 65 31.03 26.89 -36.21
N SER A 66 30.71 26.16 -37.29
CA SER A 66 29.31 25.98 -37.74
C SER A 66 28.50 25.22 -36.68
N GLY A 67 27.17 25.31 -36.74
CA GLY A 67 26.31 24.67 -35.75
C GLY A 67 26.46 23.15 -35.75
N SER A 68 26.61 22.56 -36.94
CA SER A 68 26.81 21.12 -37.10
C SER A 68 28.18 20.64 -36.66
N GLU A 69 29.24 21.42 -36.90
CA GLU A 69 30.58 21.13 -36.35
C GLU A 69 30.57 21.13 -34.81
N PHE A 70 29.86 22.09 -34.20
CA PHE A 70 29.68 22.11 -32.75
C PHE A 70 28.83 20.92 -32.23
N MET A 71 27.80 20.51 -32.98
CA MET A 71 26.97 19.36 -32.59
C MET A 71 27.78 18.06 -32.47
N PHE A 72 28.77 17.87 -33.35
CA PHE A 72 29.66 16.71 -33.35
C PHE A 72 30.98 16.94 -32.62
N HIS A 73 31.26 18.17 -32.16
CA HIS A 73 32.58 18.60 -31.66
C HIS A 73 33.68 18.18 -32.64
N SER A 74 33.52 18.56 -33.91
CA SER A 74 34.39 18.06 -35.00
C SER A 74 35.87 18.39 -34.81
N ASP A 75 36.19 19.45 -34.09
CA ASP A 75 37.56 19.80 -33.69
C ASP A 75 38.21 18.79 -32.75
N VAL A 76 37.40 18.09 -31.94
CA VAL A 76 37.85 17.07 -30.99
C VAL A 76 37.65 15.66 -31.55
N THR A 77 36.51 15.39 -32.17
CA THR A 77 36.12 14.04 -32.62
C THR A 77 36.61 13.71 -34.02
N GLY A 78 36.89 14.72 -34.85
CA GLY A 78 37.15 14.57 -36.29
C GLY A 78 35.93 14.10 -37.10
N ILE A 79 34.74 14.06 -36.48
CA ILE A 79 33.49 13.64 -37.13
C ILE A 79 32.77 14.88 -37.65
N HIS A 80 32.47 14.91 -38.94
CA HIS A 80 31.71 15.96 -39.58
C HIS A 80 30.31 15.47 -39.98
N LYS A 81 29.42 16.42 -40.27
CA LYS A 81 28.03 16.15 -40.66
C LYS A 81 27.89 15.16 -41.82
N GLY A 82 28.82 15.18 -42.77
CA GLY A 82 28.83 14.27 -43.92
C GLY A 82 29.20 12.82 -43.57
N ASP A 83 29.85 12.60 -42.43
CA ASP A 83 30.34 11.29 -42.02
C ASP A 83 29.27 10.45 -41.32
N VAL A 84 28.19 11.10 -40.85
CA VAL A 84 27.13 10.47 -40.07
C VAL A 84 25.85 10.34 -40.90
N PRO A 85 25.38 9.11 -41.19
CA PRO A 85 24.13 8.91 -41.89
C PRO A 85 22.94 9.56 -41.16
N LEU A 86 22.04 10.18 -41.91
CA LEU A 86 20.86 10.85 -41.34
C LEU A 86 20.02 9.96 -40.39
N PRO A 87 19.84 8.64 -40.63
CA PRO A 87 19.15 7.77 -39.68
C PRO A 87 19.83 7.70 -38.30
N VAL A 88 21.17 7.74 -38.26
CA VAL A 88 21.92 7.73 -36.99
C VAL A 88 21.68 9.04 -36.23
N VAL A 89 21.69 10.17 -36.92
CA VAL A 89 21.37 11.49 -36.33
C VAL A 89 19.95 11.50 -35.75
N ALA A 90 18.98 10.92 -36.46
CA ALA A 90 17.62 10.80 -35.97
C ALA A 90 17.53 9.95 -34.69
N ILE A 91 18.28 8.83 -34.62
CA ILE A 91 18.37 7.99 -33.42
C ILE A 91 18.97 8.77 -32.25
N LEU A 92 20.04 9.55 -32.47
CA LEU A 92 20.67 10.35 -31.42
C LEU A 92 19.68 11.34 -30.78
N PHE A 93 18.84 12.01 -31.58
CA PHE A 93 17.77 12.85 -31.06
C PHE A 93 16.67 12.05 -30.34
N ALA A 94 16.29 10.88 -30.89
CA ALA A 94 15.30 10.00 -30.27
C ALA A 94 15.75 9.46 -28.90
N MET A 95 17.05 9.47 -28.59
CA MET A 95 17.60 9.08 -27.28
C MET A 95 17.49 10.18 -26.22
N TYR A 96 17.16 11.43 -26.55
CA TYR A 96 17.10 12.53 -25.56
C TYR A 96 16.10 12.26 -24.42
N PRO A 97 14.86 11.77 -24.69
CA PRO A 97 13.95 11.30 -23.64
C PRO A 97 14.55 10.22 -22.72
N VAL A 98 15.41 9.35 -23.25
CA VAL A 98 16.02 8.25 -22.48
C VAL A 98 16.99 8.81 -21.43
N TRP A 99 17.80 9.81 -21.78
CA TRP A 99 18.77 10.40 -20.86
C TRP A 99 18.11 11.09 -19.66
N ILE A 100 17.07 11.89 -19.91
CA ILE A 100 16.32 12.55 -18.82
C ILE A 100 15.60 11.52 -17.94
N TYR A 101 15.05 10.47 -18.54
CA TYR A 101 14.43 9.38 -17.79
C TYR A 101 15.46 8.62 -16.94
N MET A 102 16.64 8.31 -17.47
CA MET A 102 17.71 7.63 -16.73
C MET A 102 18.15 8.44 -15.51
N GLY A 103 18.31 9.76 -15.66
CA GLY A 103 18.65 10.63 -14.53
C GLY A 103 17.56 10.64 -13.46
N TYR A 104 16.30 10.77 -13.87
CA TYR A 104 15.15 10.67 -12.98
C TYR A 104 15.09 9.32 -12.25
N ALA A 105 15.28 8.22 -12.98
CA ALA A 105 15.25 6.85 -12.46
C ALA A 105 16.39 6.59 -11.46
N LEU A 106 17.60 7.09 -11.73
CA LEU A 106 18.72 7.01 -10.79
C LEU A 106 18.38 7.74 -9.47
N ALA A 107 17.88 8.97 -9.55
CA ALA A 107 17.54 9.76 -8.38
C ALA A 107 16.42 9.08 -7.55
N LEU A 108 15.42 8.52 -8.22
CA LEU A 108 14.38 7.71 -7.60
C LEU A 108 14.97 6.47 -6.89
N MET A 109 15.86 5.74 -7.56
CA MET A 109 16.50 4.54 -7.01
C MET A 109 17.35 4.85 -5.78
N LEU A 110 18.18 5.90 -5.83
CA LEU A 110 19.02 6.33 -4.70
C LEU A 110 18.16 6.80 -3.51
N SER A 111 17.08 7.53 -3.78
CA SER A 111 16.12 7.95 -2.76
C SER A 111 15.48 6.75 -2.08
N LYS A 112 15.01 5.74 -2.83
CA LYS A 112 14.50 4.49 -2.25
C LYS A 112 15.54 3.76 -1.42
N ARG A 113 16.78 3.66 -1.90
CA ARG A 113 17.87 2.99 -1.17
C ARG A 113 18.20 3.70 0.14
N SER A 114 18.20 5.03 0.15
CA SER A 114 18.47 5.82 1.37
C SER A 114 17.43 5.66 2.48
N ARG A 115 16.24 5.14 2.18
CA ARG A 115 15.20 4.84 3.17
C ARG A 115 15.50 3.54 3.94
N VAL A 116 16.28 2.63 3.35
CA VAL A 116 16.58 1.32 3.95
C VAL A 116 17.83 1.45 4.82
N SER A 117 17.68 1.16 6.11
CA SER A 117 18.78 1.04 7.06
C SER A 117 19.15 -0.42 7.29
N ASP A 118 20.43 -0.69 7.53
CA ASP A 118 20.95 -2.02 7.89
C ASP A 118 20.69 -2.36 9.37
N GLU A 119 20.10 -1.44 10.15
CA GLU A 119 19.65 -1.70 11.53
C GLU A 119 18.68 -2.89 11.58
N VAL A 120 18.87 -3.76 12.57
CA VAL A 120 18.06 -4.95 12.81
C VAL A 120 17.38 -4.82 14.16
N TYR A 121 16.06 -4.98 14.16
CA TYR A 121 15.21 -4.97 15.36
C TYR A 121 14.58 -6.34 15.58
N SER A 122 14.10 -6.58 16.80
CA SER A 122 13.50 -7.84 17.24
C SER A 122 12.24 -7.60 18.08
N TYR A 123 11.56 -8.68 18.48
CA TYR A 123 10.32 -8.64 19.29
C TYR A 123 10.40 -7.76 20.54
N ASN A 124 11.56 -7.69 21.21
CA ASN A 124 11.73 -6.94 22.46
C ASN A 124 11.77 -5.42 22.25
N GLU A 125 11.95 -4.97 21.01
CA GLU A 125 12.09 -3.55 20.67
C GLU A 125 10.79 -2.94 20.15
N VAL A 126 9.77 -3.77 19.91
CA VAL A 126 8.45 -3.31 19.47
C VAL A 126 7.71 -2.72 20.67
N LYS A 127 7.49 -1.39 20.66
CA LYS A 127 6.91 -0.68 21.81
C LYS A 127 5.45 -1.02 22.09
N SER A 128 4.67 -1.28 21.04
CA SER A 128 3.26 -1.68 21.13
C SER A 128 3.08 -3.10 21.68
N SER A 129 4.15 -3.91 21.71
CA SER A 129 4.14 -5.28 22.21
C SER A 129 3.82 -5.30 23.71
N LYS A 130 2.59 -5.67 24.04
CA LYS A 130 2.14 -5.93 25.40
C LYS A 130 1.59 -7.36 25.46
N SER A 131 1.80 -8.04 26.59
CA SER A 131 1.09 -9.26 26.91
C SER A 131 -0.41 -8.99 26.81
N GLN A 132 -1.04 -9.53 25.77
CA GLN A 132 -2.48 -9.55 25.60
C GLN A 132 -3.08 -10.28 26.81
N LYS A 133 -3.86 -9.57 27.64
CA LYS A 133 -4.39 -10.11 28.92
C LYS A 133 -5.88 -10.46 28.85
N GLY A 134 -6.58 -10.14 27.77
CA GLY A 134 -8.03 -10.30 27.68
C GLY A 134 -8.54 -10.58 26.27
N SER A 135 -9.71 -11.20 26.21
CA SER A 135 -10.46 -11.49 24.98
C SER A 135 -11.74 -10.66 24.91
N LYS A 136 -11.75 -9.44 25.48
CA LYS A 136 -12.97 -8.62 25.43
C LYS A 136 -13.26 -8.25 23.99
N TYR A 137 -14.54 -8.33 23.64
CA TYR A 137 -15.04 -7.95 22.33
C TYR A 137 -16.42 -7.32 22.46
N SER A 138 -16.82 -6.60 21.43
CA SER A 138 -18.16 -6.09 21.25
C SER A 138 -18.54 -6.17 19.77
N VAL A 139 -19.75 -6.65 19.49
CA VAL A 139 -20.33 -6.65 18.15
C VAL A 139 -21.55 -5.77 18.20
N VAL A 140 -21.56 -4.70 17.42
CA VAL A 140 -22.63 -3.71 17.42
C VAL A 140 -23.16 -3.54 16.01
N ARG A 141 -24.47 -3.65 15.86
CA ARG A 141 -25.18 -3.45 14.59
C ARG A 141 -26.04 -2.20 14.68
N PHE A 142 -26.14 -1.46 13.58
CA PHE A 142 -26.95 -0.25 13.49
C PHE A 142 -27.90 -0.30 12.28
N PRO A 143 -29.12 0.27 12.38
CA PRO A 143 -29.66 0.96 13.55
C PRO A 143 -30.06 -0.01 14.68
N ASP A 144 -29.84 0.42 15.92
CA ASP A 144 -30.32 -0.22 17.14
C ASP A 144 -31.22 0.75 17.90
N VAL A 145 -32.53 0.60 17.73
CA VAL A 145 -33.53 1.46 18.37
C VAL A 145 -33.48 1.35 19.90
N LYS A 146 -33.14 0.18 20.45
CA LYS A 146 -33.12 -0.06 21.89
C LYS A 146 -32.00 0.71 22.56
N ASN A 147 -30.84 0.75 21.93
CA ASN A 147 -29.66 1.46 22.43
C ASN A 147 -29.51 2.87 21.85
N GLY A 148 -30.45 3.33 21.01
CA GLY A 148 -30.45 4.66 20.42
C GLY A 148 -29.31 4.89 19.42
N LEU A 149 -28.86 3.83 18.74
CA LEU A 149 -27.76 3.87 17.78
C LEU A 149 -28.33 3.97 16.37
N SER A 150 -28.16 5.11 15.70
CA SER A 150 -28.67 5.33 14.35
C SER A 150 -27.63 5.18 13.25
N ASP A 151 -26.35 5.35 13.57
CA ASP A 151 -25.25 5.38 12.61
C ASP A 151 -24.00 4.63 13.08
N ALA A 152 -23.07 4.44 12.15
CA ALA A 152 -21.81 3.73 12.37
C ALA A 152 -20.98 4.35 13.50
N GLY A 153 -21.05 5.66 13.71
CA GLY A 153 -20.21 6.32 14.69
C GLY A 153 -20.71 6.16 16.11
N GLN A 154 -22.03 6.24 16.29
CA GLN A 154 -22.65 5.87 17.57
C GLN A 154 -22.41 4.40 17.89
N ALA A 155 -22.53 3.51 16.90
CA ALA A 155 -22.24 2.09 17.05
C ALA A 155 -20.78 1.83 17.46
N LEU A 156 -19.82 2.50 16.80
CA LEU A 156 -18.40 2.39 17.11
C LEU A 156 -18.07 2.89 18.52
N GLN A 157 -18.59 4.05 18.90
CA GLN A 157 -18.40 4.61 20.25
C GLN A 157 -18.95 3.64 21.31
N HIS A 158 -20.17 3.15 21.10
CA HIS A 158 -20.77 2.16 21.99
C HIS A 158 -19.95 0.86 22.08
N ALA A 159 -19.43 0.37 20.96
CA ALA A 159 -18.63 -0.86 20.91
C ALA A 159 -17.32 -0.71 21.70
N ILE A 160 -16.60 0.40 21.51
CA ILE A 160 -15.35 0.70 22.20
C ILE A 160 -15.59 0.93 23.70
N ASP A 161 -16.63 1.66 24.07
CA ASP A 161 -16.97 1.90 25.48
C ASP A 161 -17.31 0.61 26.22
N SER A 162 -17.98 -0.32 25.55
CA SER A 162 -18.37 -1.64 26.10
C SER A 162 -17.17 -2.52 26.48
N ILE A 163 -16.01 -2.34 25.85
CA ILE A 163 -14.79 -3.11 26.19
C ILE A 163 -13.85 -2.36 27.14
N GLY A 164 -14.16 -1.11 27.49
CA GLY A 164 -13.40 -0.30 28.46
C GLY A 164 -13.03 1.10 27.99
N GLY A 165 -13.46 1.51 26.80
CA GLY A 165 -13.22 2.84 26.23
C GLY A 165 -11.81 3.00 25.65
N MET A 166 -11.63 4.02 24.79
CA MET A 166 -10.34 4.27 24.12
C MET A 166 -9.19 4.52 25.11
N ALA A 167 -9.48 5.14 26.25
CA ALA A 167 -8.51 5.40 27.31
C ALA A 167 -7.94 4.12 27.95
N GLY A 168 -8.57 2.95 27.73
CA GLY A 168 -8.00 1.64 28.09
C GLY A 168 -6.75 1.32 27.29
N PHE A 169 -6.75 1.67 26.00
CA PHE A 169 -5.72 1.33 25.02
C PHE A 169 -4.68 2.44 24.84
N VAL A 170 -5.13 3.69 24.80
CA VAL A 170 -4.33 4.88 24.50
C VAL A 170 -4.11 5.71 25.76
N LYS A 171 -2.88 6.15 25.97
CA LYS A 171 -2.46 7.04 27.06
C LYS A 171 -1.97 8.39 26.51
N GLN A 172 -1.92 9.38 27.40
CA GLN A 172 -1.40 10.71 27.11
C GLN A 172 0.03 10.61 26.54
N GLY A 173 0.23 11.15 25.33
CA GLY A 173 1.53 11.18 24.66
C GLY A 173 1.84 9.94 23.81
N ASP A 174 1.01 8.90 23.84
CA ASP A 174 1.20 7.73 22.97
C ASP A 174 1.11 8.14 21.50
N ARG A 175 2.07 7.67 20.69
CA ARG A 175 1.95 7.73 19.25
C ARG A 175 1.17 6.50 18.76
N VAL A 176 -0.01 6.74 18.20
CA VAL A 176 -0.97 5.70 17.83
C VAL A 176 -0.98 5.50 16.32
N LEU A 177 -0.47 4.35 15.87
CA LEU A 177 -0.50 3.97 14.47
C LEU A 177 -1.82 3.28 14.14
N ILE A 178 -2.61 3.88 13.26
CA ILE A 178 -3.94 3.41 12.86
C ILE A 178 -3.82 2.81 11.45
N LYS A 179 -3.80 1.48 11.38
CA LYS A 179 -3.71 0.72 10.12
C LYS A 179 -5.10 0.53 9.51
N VAL A 180 -5.41 1.33 8.50
CA VAL A 180 -6.64 1.21 7.69
C VAL A 180 -6.39 0.34 6.46
N ASN A 181 -7.45 -0.13 5.79
CA ASN A 181 -7.37 -0.82 4.51
C ASN A 181 -7.69 0.15 3.36
N ILE A 182 -6.66 0.74 2.74
CA ILE A 182 -6.75 1.61 1.55
C ILE A 182 -6.32 0.84 0.30
N CYS A 183 -5.20 0.11 0.38
CA CYS A 183 -4.63 -0.68 -0.71
C CYS A 183 -5.19 -2.11 -0.72
N GLY A 184 -5.22 -2.75 -1.89
CA GLY A 184 -5.79 -4.09 -2.06
C GLY A 184 -7.33 -4.10 -2.12
N GLY A 185 -7.92 -3.02 -2.61
CA GLY A 185 -9.34 -2.89 -2.95
C GLY A 185 -9.52 -2.03 -4.20
N VAL A 186 -10.75 -1.92 -4.68
CA VAL A 186 -11.13 -1.20 -5.90
C VAL A 186 -11.98 0.02 -5.49
N PRO A 187 -11.60 1.27 -5.83
CA PRO A 187 -12.27 2.48 -5.35
C PRO A 187 -13.78 2.55 -5.66
N GLU A 188 -14.20 1.85 -6.71
CA GLU A 188 -15.59 1.79 -7.16
C GLU A 188 -16.48 0.91 -6.26
N PHE A 189 -15.91 0.02 -5.45
CA PHE A 189 -16.63 -0.92 -4.58
C PHE A 189 -16.29 -0.63 -3.10
N ALA A 190 -17.27 -0.09 -2.37
CA ALA A 190 -17.05 0.45 -1.03
C ALA A 190 -16.67 -0.63 -0.02
N GLY A 191 -17.16 -1.86 -0.20
CA GLY A 191 -16.87 -3.02 0.65
C GLY A 191 -15.42 -3.52 0.57
N THR A 192 -14.61 -2.97 -0.34
CA THR A 192 -13.22 -3.37 -0.52
C THR A 192 -12.24 -2.59 0.36
N HIS A 193 -12.66 -1.54 1.04
CA HIS A 193 -11.78 -0.66 1.82
C HIS A 193 -12.45 -0.19 3.12
N THR A 194 -11.65 0.34 4.03
CA THR A 194 -12.17 0.95 5.27
C THR A 194 -12.96 2.22 4.92
N THR A 195 -14.05 2.49 5.65
CA THR A 195 -14.81 3.73 5.51
C THR A 195 -14.11 4.86 6.25
N ILE A 196 -13.91 6.00 5.59
CA ILE A 196 -13.29 7.20 6.19
C ILE A 196 -14.01 7.63 7.47
N GLN A 197 -15.34 7.49 7.54
CA GLN A 197 -16.14 7.81 8.73
C GLN A 197 -15.64 7.05 9.98
N VAL A 198 -15.35 5.75 9.86
CA VAL A 198 -14.87 4.94 10.99
C VAL A 198 -13.49 5.45 11.45
N ALA A 199 -12.57 5.68 10.51
CA ALA A 199 -11.25 6.24 10.84
C ALA A 199 -11.34 7.66 11.44
N ASP A 200 -12.25 8.50 10.95
CA ASP A 200 -12.51 9.85 11.46
C ASP A 200 -12.83 9.86 12.95
N ILE A 201 -13.70 8.95 13.36
CA ILE A 201 -14.13 8.83 14.75
C ILE A 201 -13.02 8.24 15.62
N VAL A 202 -12.30 7.22 15.13
CA VAL A 202 -11.15 6.67 15.88
C VAL A 202 -10.07 7.74 16.09
N VAL A 203 -9.79 8.56 15.08
CA VAL A 203 -8.85 9.69 15.21
C VAL A 203 -9.28 10.65 16.32
N ASP A 204 -10.57 10.99 16.41
CA ASP A 204 -11.08 11.86 17.47
C ASP A 204 -11.02 11.21 18.86
N MET A 205 -11.36 9.92 18.96
CA MET A 205 -11.25 9.16 20.21
C MET A 205 -9.80 9.07 20.71
N VAL A 206 -8.85 8.83 19.81
CA VAL A 206 -7.41 8.80 20.12
C VAL A 206 -6.94 10.16 20.64
N ARG A 207 -7.32 11.25 19.97
CA ARG A 207 -7.01 12.61 20.42
C ARG A 207 -7.62 12.92 21.78
N ALA A 208 -8.88 12.52 22.00
CA ALA A 208 -9.57 12.70 23.28
C ALA A 208 -8.90 11.94 24.43
N ALA A 209 -8.29 10.78 24.14
CA ALA A 209 -7.46 10.03 25.09
C ALA A 209 -6.04 10.62 25.30
N GLY A 210 -5.69 11.69 24.57
CA GLY A 210 -4.39 12.36 24.65
C GLY A 210 -3.29 11.73 23.78
N GLY A 211 -3.64 10.80 22.89
CA GLY A 211 -2.71 10.20 21.93
C GLY A 211 -2.57 11.02 20.64
N THR A 212 -1.50 10.76 19.89
CA THR A 212 -1.25 11.35 18.57
C THR A 212 -1.57 10.31 17.48
N PRO A 213 -2.70 10.46 16.75
CA PRO A 213 -3.09 9.49 15.72
C PRO A 213 -2.28 9.69 14.44
N VAL A 214 -1.88 8.57 13.84
CA VAL A 214 -1.24 8.52 12.51
C VAL A 214 -1.91 7.42 11.70
N VAL A 215 -2.55 7.79 10.60
CA VAL A 215 -3.27 6.85 9.73
C VAL A 215 -2.31 6.34 8.67
N CYS A 216 -2.27 5.02 8.46
CA CYS A 216 -1.32 4.43 7.53
C CYS A 216 -1.87 3.24 6.76
N ASP A 217 -1.25 3.00 5.60
CA ASP A 217 -1.27 1.74 4.86
C ASP A 217 0.06 1.63 4.07
N ALA A 218 0.26 0.57 3.27
CA ALA A 218 1.46 0.39 2.45
C ALA A 218 1.11 0.17 0.98
N ASP A 219 2.08 0.34 0.09
CA ASP A 219 1.90 0.07 -1.34
C ASP A 219 1.60 -1.42 -1.61
N MET A 220 0.82 -1.64 -2.67
CA MET A 220 0.63 -2.96 -3.28
C MET A 220 0.70 -2.83 -4.80
N VAL A 221 1.20 -3.86 -5.50
CA VAL A 221 1.49 -3.85 -6.94
C VAL A 221 0.34 -3.26 -7.79
N TRP A 222 -0.90 -3.70 -7.54
CA TRP A 222 -2.11 -3.25 -8.26
C TRP A 222 -2.61 -1.88 -7.83
N THR A 223 -2.31 -1.46 -6.60
CA THR A 223 -2.99 -0.35 -5.94
C THR A 223 -1.98 0.48 -5.16
N LYS A 224 -1.34 1.42 -5.86
CA LYS A 224 -0.37 2.35 -5.23
C LYS A 224 -1.08 3.26 -4.24
N PHE A 225 -0.51 3.40 -3.05
CA PHE A 225 -1.13 4.06 -1.91
C PHE A 225 -1.67 5.44 -2.25
N TRP A 226 -0.82 6.35 -2.74
CA TRP A 226 -1.23 7.73 -2.99
C TRP A 226 -2.28 7.86 -4.09
N SER A 227 -2.27 6.97 -5.08
CA SER A 227 -3.28 6.96 -6.14
C SER A 227 -4.65 6.58 -5.58
N GLN A 228 -4.70 5.51 -4.79
CA GLN A 228 -5.94 5.05 -4.15
C GLN A 228 -6.43 6.02 -3.09
N ALA A 229 -5.54 6.46 -2.20
CA ALA A 229 -5.86 7.41 -1.14
C ALA A 229 -6.46 8.71 -1.72
N LYS A 230 -5.94 9.20 -2.85
CA LYS A 230 -6.52 10.37 -3.53
C LYS A 230 -7.88 10.05 -4.14
N ALA A 231 -8.01 8.94 -4.87
CA ALA A 231 -9.27 8.54 -5.51
C ALA A 231 -10.41 8.32 -4.50
N MET A 232 -10.11 7.76 -3.33
CA MET A 232 -11.06 7.48 -2.26
C MET A 232 -11.26 8.67 -1.29
N GLY A 233 -10.57 9.80 -1.48
CA GLY A 233 -10.73 11.00 -0.66
C GLY A 233 -9.98 11.00 0.70
N TRP A 234 -9.11 10.03 0.95
CA TRP A 234 -8.28 9.97 2.18
C TRP A 234 -7.32 11.15 2.28
N VAL A 235 -6.75 11.61 1.16
CA VAL A 235 -5.81 12.75 1.14
C VAL A 235 -6.53 14.02 1.60
N ASP A 236 -7.67 14.35 0.97
CA ASP A 236 -8.45 15.54 1.28
C ASP A 236 -9.05 15.48 2.69
N TRP A 237 -9.45 14.28 3.14
CA TRP A 237 -9.89 14.07 4.52
C TRP A 237 -8.75 14.29 5.52
N ALA A 238 -7.57 13.72 5.30
CA ALA A 238 -6.44 13.82 6.21
C ALA A 238 -5.95 15.27 6.35
N GLU A 239 -5.90 16.02 5.25
CA GLU A 239 -5.57 17.45 5.24
C GLU A 239 -6.57 18.26 6.08
N ARG A 240 -7.88 18.09 5.83
CA ARG A 240 -8.94 18.78 6.59
C ARG A 240 -8.95 18.39 8.07
N LYS A 241 -8.74 17.11 8.38
CA LYS A 241 -8.72 16.57 9.75
C LYS A 241 -7.41 16.87 10.47
N GLN A 242 -6.40 17.39 9.75
CA GLN A 242 -5.04 17.65 10.22
C GLN A 242 -4.42 16.42 10.90
N VAL A 243 -4.55 15.26 10.27
CA VAL A 243 -3.98 14.00 10.74
C VAL A 243 -2.91 13.53 9.76
N GLU A 244 -1.86 12.91 10.28
CA GLU A 244 -0.78 12.39 9.44
C GLU A 244 -1.29 11.16 8.67
N LEU A 245 -1.19 11.19 7.34
CA LEU A 245 -1.47 10.06 6.45
C LEU A 245 -0.15 9.54 5.88
N VAL A 246 0.19 8.29 6.19
CA VAL A 246 1.51 7.71 5.94
C VAL A 246 1.42 6.50 5.02
N ASN A 247 2.21 6.54 3.94
CA ASN A 247 2.56 5.34 3.19
C ASN A 247 3.77 4.66 3.85
N LEU A 248 3.56 3.51 4.49
CA LEU A 248 4.61 2.75 5.18
C LEU A 248 5.77 2.35 4.24
N SER A 249 5.50 2.19 2.94
CA SER A 249 6.51 1.89 1.92
C SER A 249 7.46 3.06 1.61
N GLU A 250 7.15 4.26 2.12
CA GLU A 250 7.97 5.46 1.95
C GLU A 250 8.67 5.95 3.22
N THR A 251 8.46 5.25 4.33
CA THR A 251 9.06 5.55 5.64
C THR A 251 10.52 5.09 5.75
N LYS A 252 11.16 5.29 6.90
CA LYS A 252 12.42 4.61 7.22
C LYS A 252 12.14 3.11 7.29
N ILE A 253 12.80 2.35 6.43
CA ILE A 253 12.71 0.89 6.37
C ILE A 253 13.90 0.30 7.13
N VAL A 254 13.63 -0.66 8.00
CA VAL A 254 14.63 -1.38 8.79
C VAL A 254 14.45 -2.88 8.61
N HIS A 255 15.42 -3.67 9.05
CA HIS A 255 15.28 -5.11 9.11
C HIS A 255 14.66 -5.53 10.45
N PHE A 256 13.75 -6.49 10.41
CA PHE A 256 13.19 -7.14 11.60
C PHE A 256 13.55 -8.63 11.57
N ASP A 257 14.05 -9.12 12.70
CA ASP A 257 14.38 -10.53 12.90
C ASP A 257 13.17 -11.27 13.48
N PHE A 258 12.52 -12.08 12.63
CA PHE A 258 11.43 -12.96 13.01
C PHE A 258 11.92 -14.31 13.56
N GLY A 259 13.23 -14.58 13.48
CA GLY A 259 13.84 -15.88 13.77
C GLY A 259 14.16 -16.64 12.48
N ASN A 260 15.38 -17.18 12.38
CA ASN A 260 15.91 -17.86 11.19
C ASN A 260 15.12 -19.12 10.79
N GLU A 261 14.38 -19.70 11.74
CA GLU A 261 13.51 -20.86 11.55
C GLU A 261 12.14 -20.51 10.95
N THR A 262 11.78 -19.22 10.92
CA THR A 262 10.50 -18.77 10.36
C THR A 262 10.58 -18.58 8.85
N VAL A 263 9.43 -18.62 8.17
CA VAL A 263 9.33 -18.34 6.72
C VAL A 263 9.79 -16.93 6.34
N LEU A 264 9.86 -16.01 7.30
CA LEU A 264 10.32 -14.63 7.10
C LEU A 264 11.81 -14.46 7.38
N GLY A 265 12.40 -15.22 8.32
CA GLY A 265 13.78 -15.04 8.72
C GLY A 265 14.05 -13.60 9.16
N ARG A 266 14.76 -12.85 8.31
CA ARG A 266 14.91 -11.40 8.41
C ARG A 266 14.18 -10.73 7.26
N GLU A 267 13.23 -9.86 7.57
CA GLU A 267 12.43 -9.15 6.55
C GLU A 267 12.41 -7.64 6.79
N ARG A 268 12.17 -6.86 5.74
CA ARG A 268 12.06 -5.40 5.81
C ARG A 268 10.71 -4.99 6.37
N VAL A 269 10.73 -4.05 7.32
CA VAL A 269 9.53 -3.46 7.93
C VAL A 269 9.65 -1.95 8.01
N SER A 270 8.53 -1.26 8.16
CA SER A 270 8.55 0.17 8.48
C SER A 270 8.96 0.39 9.95
N MET A 271 9.85 1.35 10.18
CA MET A 271 10.22 1.78 11.53
C MET A 271 9.02 2.33 12.32
N GLU A 272 7.96 2.80 11.64
CA GLU A 272 6.72 3.23 12.28
C GLU A 272 6.05 2.11 13.08
N LEU A 273 6.14 0.86 12.63
CA LEU A 273 5.59 -0.30 13.35
C LEU A 273 6.36 -0.59 14.64
N VAL A 274 7.68 -0.48 14.60
CA VAL A 274 8.56 -0.73 15.76
C VAL A 274 8.37 0.37 16.81
N ASN A 275 8.24 1.62 16.37
CA ASN A 275 8.17 2.79 17.24
C ASN A 275 6.78 3.16 17.74
N ALA A 276 5.71 2.60 17.17
CA ALA A 276 4.35 2.88 17.60
C ALA A 276 4.15 2.41 19.05
N ASP A 277 3.66 3.30 19.92
CA ASP A 277 3.32 2.95 21.30
C ASP A 277 2.02 2.14 21.36
N VAL A 278 1.12 2.39 20.41
CA VAL A 278 -0.15 1.67 20.22
C VAL A 278 -0.40 1.45 18.73
N ILE A 279 -0.84 0.25 18.35
CA ILE A 279 -1.32 -0.09 17.02
C ILE A 279 -2.82 -0.38 17.08
N ILE A 280 -3.60 0.31 16.24
CA ILE A 280 -5.03 0.05 16.03
C ILE A 280 -5.24 -0.42 14.59
N SER A 281 -5.82 -1.60 14.39
CA SER A 281 -6.15 -2.13 13.06
C SER A 281 -7.61 -1.89 12.74
N ILE A 282 -7.91 -1.24 11.61
CA ILE A 282 -9.27 -0.97 11.12
C ILE A 282 -9.47 -1.60 9.73
N PRO A 283 -9.58 -2.92 9.61
CA PRO A 283 -9.80 -3.59 8.32
C PRO A 283 -11.24 -3.45 7.82
N ALA A 284 -11.44 -3.58 6.51
CA ALA A 284 -12.76 -3.85 5.94
C ALA A 284 -13.19 -5.30 6.19
N MET A 285 -14.47 -5.53 6.44
CA MET A 285 -15.06 -6.86 6.53
C MET A 285 -15.26 -7.44 5.12
N LYS A 286 -14.31 -8.26 4.63
CA LYS A 286 -14.40 -8.81 3.28
C LYS A 286 -13.78 -10.19 3.08
N THR A 287 -14.33 -10.94 2.12
CA THR A 287 -13.79 -12.22 1.67
C THR A 287 -12.48 -12.03 0.89
N HIS A 288 -11.72 -13.11 0.74
CA HIS A 288 -10.48 -13.11 -0.03
C HIS A 288 -10.23 -14.48 -0.68
N LEU A 289 -9.96 -14.49 -1.98
CA LEU A 289 -9.82 -15.70 -2.79
C LEU A 289 -8.77 -16.68 -2.26
N MET A 290 -7.60 -16.20 -1.80
CA MET A 290 -6.49 -17.10 -1.41
C MET A 290 -6.41 -17.42 0.08
N THR A 291 -7.07 -16.64 0.94
CA THR A 291 -6.90 -16.73 2.41
C THR A 291 -8.25 -16.85 3.13
N GLY A 292 -9.34 -17.04 2.38
CA GLY A 292 -10.73 -17.01 2.85
C GLY A 292 -11.22 -15.59 3.14
N VAL A 293 -10.48 -14.83 3.94
CA VAL A 293 -10.88 -13.51 4.46
C VAL A 293 -9.73 -12.49 4.45
N THR A 294 -10.09 -11.20 4.55
CA THR A 294 -9.14 -10.10 4.81
C THR A 294 -9.02 -9.79 6.30
N LEU A 295 -10.01 -9.11 6.88
CA LEU A 295 -10.10 -8.84 8.32
C LEU A 295 -8.78 -8.31 8.95
N GLY A 296 -8.62 -8.43 10.27
CA GLY A 296 -7.59 -7.76 11.05
C GLY A 296 -6.19 -8.32 10.83
N MET A 297 -6.05 -9.65 10.81
CA MET A 297 -4.77 -10.30 10.68
C MET A 297 -4.13 -10.01 9.32
N LYS A 298 -4.89 -10.15 8.22
CA LYS A 298 -4.36 -9.86 6.88
C LYS A 298 -4.18 -8.38 6.63
N ASN A 299 -4.94 -7.52 7.30
CA ASN A 299 -4.70 -6.07 7.25
C ASN A 299 -3.33 -5.69 7.83
N MET A 300 -2.87 -6.40 8.87
CA MET A 300 -1.51 -6.23 9.40
C MET A 300 -0.44 -6.76 8.44
N TYR A 301 -0.69 -7.85 7.72
CA TYR A 301 0.18 -8.25 6.59
C TYR A 301 0.33 -7.14 5.53
N GLY A 302 -0.73 -6.35 5.33
CA GLY A 302 -0.71 -5.16 4.47
C GLY A 302 0.40 -4.17 4.81
N THR A 303 0.88 -4.11 6.06
CA THR A 303 1.89 -3.15 6.52
C THR A 303 3.30 -3.33 5.94
N LEU A 304 3.61 -4.51 5.38
CA LEU A 304 4.93 -4.78 4.81
C LEU A 304 5.27 -3.78 3.68
N PRO A 305 6.49 -3.23 3.61
CA PRO A 305 6.84 -2.22 2.61
C PRO A 305 7.12 -2.78 1.21
N GLU A 306 7.17 -4.11 1.05
CA GLU A 306 7.35 -4.76 -0.24
C GLU A 306 6.12 -4.56 -1.13
N ILE A 307 6.33 -4.00 -2.32
CA ILE A 307 5.25 -3.69 -3.26
C ILE A 307 4.74 -4.96 -3.93
N ASP A 308 5.64 -5.88 -4.27
CA ASP A 308 5.27 -7.18 -4.80
C ASP A 308 4.97 -8.15 -3.66
N LYS A 309 3.74 -8.03 -3.18
CA LYS A 309 3.17 -8.88 -2.14
C LYS A 309 3.07 -10.35 -2.58
N ALA A 310 3.11 -10.67 -3.89
CA ALA A 310 3.02 -12.04 -4.38
C ALA A 310 4.17 -12.93 -3.87
N VAL A 311 5.32 -12.32 -3.55
CA VAL A 311 6.47 -13.04 -2.97
C VAL A 311 6.12 -13.78 -1.68
N TYR A 312 5.21 -13.23 -0.86
CA TYR A 312 4.81 -13.85 0.40
C TYR A 312 3.82 -15.00 0.20
N HIS A 313 3.03 -14.97 -0.88
CA HIS A 313 2.19 -16.10 -1.26
C HIS A 313 3.04 -17.33 -1.58
N MET A 314 4.19 -17.15 -2.25
CA MET A 314 5.12 -18.27 -2.49
C MET A 314 5.75 -18.85 -1.23
N ARG A 315 5.86 -18.06 -0.15
CA ARG A 315 6.51 -18.45 1.12
C ARG A 315 5.54 -19.04 2.15
N GLY A 316 4.27 -19.24 1.79
CA GLY A 316 3.21 -19.63 2.72
C GLY A 316 2.60 -18.40 3.39
N ILE A 317 1.63 -17.79 2.72
CA ILE A 317 1.03 -16.51 3.17
C ILE A 317 0.46 -16.59 4.59
N ASP A 318 -0.17 -17.68 4.97
CA ASP A 318 -0.80 -17.81 6.29
C ASP A 318 0.22 -17.79 7.43
N GLU A 319 1.40 -18.40 7.22
CA GLU A 319 2.52 -18.28 8.16
C GLU A 319 3.05 -16.84 8.21
N VAL A 320 3.20 -16.18 7.06
CA VAL A 320 3.63 -14.79 7.01
C VAL A 320 2.64 -13.89 7.78
N ILE A 321 1.33 -14.07 7.56
CA ILE A 321 0.27 -13.34 8.28
C ILE A 321 0.42 -13.56 9.79
N TYR A 322 0.59 -14.80 10.23
CA TYR A 322 0.80 -15.12 11.64
C TYR A 322 2.04 -14.42 12.23
N TRP A 323 3.21 -14.53 11.58
CA TRP A 323 4.45 -13.98 12.11
C TRP A 323 4.43 -12.45 12.19
N ILE A 324 3.78 -11.77 11.24
CA ILE A 324 3.56 -10.33 11.30
C ILE A 324 2.66 -9.95 12.46
N ASN A 325 1.55 -10.67 12.68
CA ASN A 325 0.66 -10.41 13.81
C ASN A 325 1.30 -10.76 15.15
N ARG A 326 2.24 -11.72 15.21
CA ARG A 326 3.03 -12.01 16.42
C ARG A 326 4.01 -10.88 16.73
N ALA A 327 4.65 -10.29 15.71
CA ALA A 327 5.62 -9.21 15.89
C ALA A 327 4.94 -7.87 16.20
N PHE A 328 3.85 -7.56 15.50
CA PHE A 328 3.16 -6.27 15.55
C PHE A 328 1.68 -6.49 15.87
N THR A 329 1.38 -7.17 16.98
CA THR A 329 -0.01 -7.44 17.38
C THR A 329 -0.76 -6.13 17.61
N PRO A 330 -1.90 -5.89 16.95
CA PRO A 330 -2.73 -4.73 17.26
C PRO A 330 -3.17 -4.73 18.72
N ASN A 331 -3.15 -3.58 19.36
CA ASN A 331 -3.69 -3.39 20.71
C ASN A 331 -5.22 -3.29 20.70
N LEU A 332 -5.79 -2.92 19.56
CA LEU A 332 -7.22 -2.83 19.31
C LEU A 332 -7.50 -3.14 17.84
N THR A 333 -8.47 -4.02 17.57
CA THR A 333 -8.94 -4.33 16.22
C THR A 333 -10.40 -3.90 16.09
N ILE A 334 -10.71 -3.13 15.03
CA ILE A 334 -12.03 -2.59 14.72
C ILE A 334 -12.38 -3.00 13.29
N ILE A 335 -13.08 -4.11 13.12
CA ILE A 335 -13.50 -4.58 11.80
C ILE A 335 -14.71 -3.75 11.35
N ASP A 336 -14.50 -3.01 10.26
CA ASP A 336 -15.48 -2.18 9.61
C ASP A 336 -16.34 -3.02 8.66
N GLY A 337 -17.54 -3.40 9.14
CA GLY A 337 -18.59 -3.98 8.32
C GLY A 337 -19.75 -3.00 8.11
N THR A 338 -19.48 -1.68 8.04
CA THR A 338 -20.50 -0.71 7.62
C THR A 338 -21.01 -1.07 6.23
N ILE A 339 -20.08 -1.21 5.29
CA ILE A 339 -20.23 -1.89 4.01
C ILE A 339 -19.11 -2.94 3.93
N GLY A 340 -19.49 -4.20 3.82
CA GLY A 340 -18.57 -5.31 3.62
C GLY A 340 -18.45 -5.73 2.17
N GLY A 341 -17.54 -6.65 1.86
CA GLY A 341 -17.32 -7.17 0.51
C GLY A 341 -17.35 -8.70 0.43
N GLU A 342 -18.24 -9.27 -0.36
CA GLU A 342 -18.35 -10.73 -0.56
C GLU A 342 -17.89 -11.17 -1.97
N ALA A 343 -18.12 -12.43 -2.32
CA ALA A 343 -17.71 -13.06 -3.58
C ALA A 343 -16.18 -13.18 -3.75
N ILE A 344 -15.65 -12.85 -4.94
CA ILE A 344 -14.26 -13.15 -5.36
C ILE A 344 -13.35 -11.95 -5.04
N GLY A 345 -13.21 -11.66 -3.75
CA GLY A 345 -12.27 -10.64 -3.27
C GLY A 345 -10.80 -11.02 -3.52
N PRO A 346 -9.87 -10.04 -3.59
CA PRO A 346 -10.06 -8.65 -3.18
C PRO A 346 -10.43 -7.66 -4.30
N LEU A 347 -10.37 -8.08 -5.57
CA LEU A 347 -10.59 -7.20 -6.74
C LEU A 347 -11.99 -7.28 -7.34
N SER A 348 -12.72 -8.37 -7.10
CA SER A 348 -14.08 -8.59 -7.62
C SER A 348 -15.02 -8.93 -6.47
N CYS A 349 -15.33 -7.91 -5.67
CA CYS A 349 -16.23 -8.02 -4.54
C CYS A 349 -17.61 -7.44 -4.86
N ASP A 350 -18.66 -8.04 -4.31
CA ASP A 350 -19.98 -7.43 -4.23
C ASP A 350 -20.16 -6.74 -2.87
N ASP A 351 -20.71 -5.52 -2.87
CA ASP A 351 -20.93 -4.74 -1.66
C ASP A 351 -22.09 -5.32 -0.81
N VAL A 352 -21.86 -5.45 0.49
CA VAL A 352 -22.85 -5.90 1.49
C VAL A 352 -23.07 -4.77 2.50
N ASP A 353 -24.23 -4.12 2.49
CA ASP A 353 -24.61 -3.09 3.49
C ASP A 353 -24.90 -3.73 4.86
N PHE A 354 -23.85 -4.24 5.51
CA PHE A 354 -23.94 -5.13 6.66
C PHE A 354 -24.11 -4.39 8.00
N ARG A 355 -23.76 -3.09 8.04
CA ARG A 355 -23.93 -2.17 9.17
C ARG A 355 -23.53 -2.73 10.54
N THR A 356 -22.44 -3.45 10.57
CA THR A 356 -21.96 -4.14 11.78
C THR A 356 -20.50 -3.78 12.04
N ILE A 357 -20.20 -3.37 13.27
CA ILE A 357 -18.85 -3.11 13.76
C ILE A 357 -18.47 -4.21 14.74
N VAL A 358 -17.32 -4.83 14.53
CA VAL A 358 -16.71 -5.78 15.49
C VAL A 358 -15.49 -5.12 16.10
N VAL A 359 -15.44 -5.03 17.43
CA VAL A 359 -14.28 -4.49 18.15
C VAL A 359 -13.75 -5.57 19.09
N SER A 360 -12.44 -5.74 19.15
CA SER A 360 -11.80 -6.60 20.16
C SER A 360 -10.41 -6.11 20.56
N GLU A 361 -10.04 -6.43 21.80
CA GLU A 361 -8.66 -6.28 22.29
C GLU A 361 -7.70 -7.25 21.59
N ASN A 362 -8.21 -8.35 21.02
CA ASN A 362 -7.42 -9.38 20.35
C ASN A 362 -7.84 -9.57 18.89
N VAL A 363 -6.86 -9.50 17.98
CA VAL A 363 -7.09 -9.62 16.53
C VAL A 363 -7.63 -10.99 16.12
N VAL A 364 -7.20 -12.08 16.76
CA VAL A 364 -7.65 -13.44 16.43
C VAL A 364 -9.12 -13.61 16.81
N THR A 365 -9.51 -13.09 17.97
CA THR A 365 -10.92 -13.09 18.42
C THR A 365 -11.81 -12.23 17.52
N ALA A 366 -11.36 -11.03 17.13
CA ALA A 366 -12.10 -10.20 16.19
C ALA A 366 -12.32 -10.92 14.85
N ASP A 367 -11.26 -11.51 14.29
CA ASP A 367 -11.30 -12.17 12.99
C ASP A 367 -12.19 -13.43 13.03
N ALA A 368 -12.12 -14.23 14.09
CA ALA A 368 -12.98 -15.40 14.25
C ALA A 368 -14.48 -15.01 14.33
N ILE A 369 -14.82 -13.96 15.09
CA ILE A 369 -16.20 -13.46 15.19
C ILE A 369 -16.69 -12.95 13.84
N ALA A 370 -15.89 -12.13 13.15
CA ALA A 370 -16.25 -11.61 11.84
C ALA A 370 -16.36 -12.71 10.78
N ALA A 371 -15.46 -13.71 10.80
CA ALA A 371 -15.55 -14.86 9.91
C ALA A 371 -16.87 -15.63 10.14
N ARG A 372 -17.28 -15.86 11.40
CA ARG A 372 -18.59 -16.46 11.71
C ARG A 372 -19.75 -15.63 11.16
N LEU A 373 -19.73 -14.30 11.33
CA LEU A 373 -20.74 -13.40 10.77
C LEU A 373 -20.84 -13.49 9.24
N MET A 374 -19.73 -13.77 8.57
CA MET A 374 -19.65 -14.01 7.13
C MET A 374 -20.05 -15.45 6.73
N GLY A 375 -20.22 -16.34 7.70
CA GLY A 375 -20.69 -17.73 7.52
C GLY A 375 -19.64 -18.81 7.65
N TYR A 376 -18.38 -18.47 8.00
CA TYR A 376 -17.38 -19.47 8.35
C TYR A 376 -17.75 -20.07 9.71
N ASP A 377 -18.47 -21.18 9.67
CA ASP A 377 -19.05 -21.87 10.84
C ASP A 377 -17.97 -22.38 11.79
N ASP A 378 -16.78 -22.70 11.27
CA ASP A 378 -15.61 -23.03 12.08
C ASP A 378 -14.36 -22.35 11.52
N PRO A 379 -14.09 -21.09 11.92
CA PRO A 379 -12.93 -20.34 11.43
C PRO A 379 -11.59 -21.03 11.68
N VAL A 380 -11.50 -21.90 12.70
CA VAL A 380 -10.27 -22.63 13.03
C VAL A 380 -10.00 -23.75 12.03
N SER A 381 -11.02 -24.39 11.46
CA SER A 381 -10.82 -25.40 10.41
C SER A 381 -10.89 -24.86 8.99
N GLU A 382 -11.48 -23.67 8.80
CA GLU A 382 -11.67 -23.08 7.47
C GLU A 382 -10.62 -22.03 7.07
N ILE A 383 -9.91 -21.42 8.02
CA ILE A 383 -8.99 -20.30 7.76
C ILE A 383 -7.62 -20.54 8.43
N ASP A 384 -6.63 -20.91 7.62
CA ASP A 384 -5.32 -21.39 8.07
C ASP A 384 -4.56 -20.44 9.00
N HIS A 385 -4.52 -19.13 8.72
CA HIS A 385 -3.82 -18.18 9.60
C HIS A 385 -4.54 -17.95 10.94
N ILE A 386 -5.88 -18.06 11.00
CA ILE A 386 -6.64 -18.01 12.25
C ILE A 386 -6.35 -19.27 13.06
N ALA A 387 -6.37 -20.43 12.42
CA ALA A 387 -6.02 -21.71 13.02
C ALA A 387 -4.62 -21.66 13.66
N LEU A 388 -3.64 -21.23 12.89
CA LEU A 388 -2.24 -21.11 13.31
C LEU A 388 -2.07 -20.17 14.51
N ALA A 389 -2.79 -19.03 14.50
CA ALA A 389 -2.74 -18.06 15.58
C ALA A 389 -3.42 -18.57 16.86
N HIS A 390 -4.51 -19.32 16.72
CA HIS A 390 -5.18 -19.98 17.83
C HIS A 390 -4.30 -21.06 18.47
N GLU A 391 -3.81 -22.01 17.67
CA GLU A 391 -2.98 -23.13 18.14
C GLU A 391 -1.69 -22.67 18.82
N ARG A 392 -1.10 -21.57 18.33
CA ARG A 392 0.13 -20.99 18.88
C ARG A 392 -0.11 -19.95 19.99
N GLY A 393 -1.35 -19.80 20.44
CA GLY A 393 -1.69 -18.97 21.60
C GLY A 393 -1.55 -17.45 21.39
N LEU A 394 -1.64 -16.96 20.15
CA LEU A 394 -1.68 -15.52 19.86
C LEU A 394 -3.04 -14.91 20.22
N GLY A 395 -4.09 -15.72 20.20
CA GLY A 395 -5.44 -15.33 20.62
C GLY A 395 -6.42 -16.50 20.57
N ASP A 396 -7.68 -16.22 20.88
CA ASP A 396 -8.72 -17.25 20.99
C ASP A 396 -9.75 -17.11 19.86
N ALA A 397 -9.80 -18.13 19.01
CA ALA A 397 -10.77 -18.26 17.91
C ALA A 397 -11.91 -19.25 18.23
N SER A 398 -11.89 -19.89 19.41
CA SER A 398 -12.89 -20.89 19.81
C SER A 398 -14.24 -20.29 20.22
N LEU A 399 -14.29 -18.97 20.42
CA LEU A 399 -15.49 -18.25 20.80
C LEU A 399 -16.59 -18.42 19.75
N GLU A 400 -17.74 -18.93 20.21
CA GLU A 400 -18.97 -18.92 19.44
C GLU A 400 -19.71 -17.60 19.68
N PHE A 401 -20.08 -16.92 18.59
CA PHE A 401 -20.87 -15.71 18.65
C PHE A 401 -22.33 -16.01 18.31
N ASP A 402 -23.23 -15.76 19.25
CA ASP A 402 -24.66 -15.88 19.03
C ASP A 402 -25.19 -14.66 18.28
N MET A 403 -25.44 -14.81 16.98
CA MET A 403 -25.99 -13.75 16.13
C MET A 403 -27.39 -13.30 16.56
N SER A 404 -28.14 -14.13 17.30
CA SER A 404 -29.46 -13.74 17.80
C SER A 404 -29.41 -12.67 18.88
N SER A 405 -28.22 -12.41 19.45
CA SER A 405 -27.97 -11.29 20.37
C SER A 405 -28.00 -9.92 19.70
N LEU A 406 -27.91 -9.85 18.36
CA LEU A 406 -27.94 -8.60 17.60
C LEU A 406 -29.36 -8.01 17.57
N PRO A 407 -29.50 -6.67 17.49
CA PRO A 407 -30.79 -5.99 17.57
C PRO A 407 -31.76 -6.36 16.44
N HIS A 408 -31.23 -6.80 15.30
CA HIS A 408 -32.00 -7.30 14.18
C HIS A 408 -31.16 -8.25 13.32
N ARG A 409 -31.83 -9.18 12.65
CA ARG A 409 -31.22 -10.10 11.68
C ARG A 409 -30.97 -9.39 10.35
N HIS A 410 -29.81 -9.64 9.76
CA HIS A 410 -29.46 -9.27 8.39
C HIS A 410 -29.59 -10.49 7.47
N LEU A 411 -29.94 -10.28 6.19
CA LEU A 411 -30.12 -11.39 5.24
C LEU A 411 -28.81 -12.17 5.02
N SER A 412 -27.69 -11.46 4.97
CA SER A 412 -26.34 -12.03 4.83
C SER A 412 -25.78 -12.62 6.13
N ASP A 413 -26.48 -12.60 7.27
CA ASP A 413 -25.95 -13.21 8.51
C ASP A 413 -25.63 -14.69 8.29
N GLY A 414 -24.34 -15.03 8.33
CA GLY A 414 -23.82 -16.37 8.09
C GLY A 414 -23.91 -16.86 6.64
N ASN A 415 -24.31 -15.99 5.70
CA ASN A 415 -24.64 -16.37 4.31
C ASN A 415 -23.89 -15.55 3.27
N TRP A 416 -22.66 -15.09 3.56
CA TRP A 416 -21.92 -14.34 2.55
C TRP A 416 -21.52 -15.25 1.40
N GLN A 417 -21.53 -14.71 0.18
CA GLN A 417 -20.98 -15.41 -0.97
C GLN A 417 -19.47 -15.56 -0.78
N ARG A 418 -19.01 -16.81 -0.73
CA ARG A 418 -17.59 -17.14 -0.61
C ARG A 418 -16.98 -17.49 -1.98
N PRO A 419 -15.67 -17.30 -2.17
CA PRO A 419 -14.97 -17.93 -3.27
C PRO A 419 -15.18 -19.44 -3.22
N ASP A 420 -15.44 -20.04 -4.39
CA ASP A 420 -15.52 -21.51 -4.50
C ASP A 420 -14.17 -22.12 -4.06
N PRO A 421 -14.15 -23.09 -3.13
CA PRO A 421 -12.91 -23.68 -2.62
C PRO A 421 -12.03 -24.32 -3.71
N ASP A 422 -12.63 -24.90 -4.76
CA ASP A 422 -11.88 -25.46 -5.89
C ASP A 422 -11.27 -24.36 -6.75
N VAL A 423 -11.98 -23.24 -6.94
CA VAL A 423 -11.43 -22.06 -7.64
C VAL A 423 -10.28 -21.45 -6.85
N ALA A 424 -10.43 -21.29 -5.53
CA ALA A 424 -9.37 -20.82 -4.64
C ALA A 424 -8.14 -21.72 -4.72
N ARG A 425 -8.32 -23.05 -4.61
CA ARG A 425 -7.22 -24.03 -4.73
C ARG A 425 -6.55 -23.98 -6.10
N PHE A 426 -7.33 -23.90 -7.18
CA PHE A 426 -6.80 -23.80 -8.53
C PHE A 426 -5.97 -22.52 -8.72
N TYR A 427 -6.46 -21.38 -8.23
CA TYR A 427 -5.75 -20.11 -8.31
C TYR A 427 -4.45 -20.14 -7.50
N THR A 428 -4.49 -20.65 -6.27
CA THR A 428 -3.30 -20.84 -5.43
C THR A 428 -2.29 -21.77 -6.11
N TRP A 429 -2.73 -22.91 -6.65
CA TRP A 429 -1.85 -23.80 -7.40
C TRP A 429 -1.23 -23.12 -8.64
N GLY A 430 -2.04 -22.41 -9.42
CA GLY A 430 -1.62 -21.71 -10.63
C GLY A 430 -0.60 -20.61 -10.33
N THR A 431 -0.84 -19.79 -9.31
CA THR A 431 0.11 -18.76 -8.86
C THR A 431 1.44 -19.37 -8.41
N HIS A 432 1.41 -20.46 -7.62
CA HIS A 432 2.63 -21.17 -7.23
C HIS A 432 3.40 -21.76 -8.42
N LEU A 433 2.71 -22.25 -9.46
CA LEU A 433 3.34 -22.79 -10.66
C LEU A 433 3.99 -21.67 -11.48
N LEU A 434 3.25 -20.58 -11.73
CA LEU A 434 3.70 -19.47 -12.57
C LEU A 434 4.89 -18.73 -11.95
N LEU A 435 4.85 -18.47 -10.64
CA LEU A 435 5.90 -17.73 -9.95
C LEU A 435 7.20 -18.55 -9.75
N LYS A 436 7.17 -19.88 -9.96
CA LYS A 436 8.38 -20.72 -9.98
C LYS A 436 9.18 -20.61 -11.28
N ILE A 437 8.60 -20.06 -12.34
CA ILE A 437 9.29 -19.88 -13.62
C ILE A 437 10.02 -18.54 -13.57
N PRO A 438 11.36 -18.51 -13.71
CA PRO A 438 12.10 -17.26 -13.69
C PRO A 438 11.57 -16.28 -14.74
N THR A 439 11.42 -15.00 -14.39
CA THR A 439 10.91 -13.89 -15.23
C THR A 439 9.41 -13.93 -15.59
N TRP A 440 8.68 -14.98 -15.22
CA TRP A 440 7.23 -15.05 -15.41
C TRP A 440 6.43 -14.23 -14.40
N ASP A 441 7.02 -13.91 -13.25
CA ASP A 441 6.51 -12.91 -12.31
C ASP A 441 6.27 -11.56 -12.98
N ILE A 442 7.19 -11.13 -13.85
CA ILE A 442 7.06 -9.88 -14.61
C ILE A 442 5.92 -9.98 -15.63
N LEU A 443 5.80 -11.09 -16.37
CA LEU A 443 4.74 -11.32 -17.34
C LEU A 443 3.36 -11.47 -16.69
N PHE A 444 3.28 -12.15 -15.54
CA PHE A 444 2.06 -12.29 -14.76
C PHE A 444 1.63 -10.95 -14.19
N ASN A 445 2.56 -10.16 -13.63
CA ASN A 445 2.27 -8.83 -13.14
C ASN A 445 1.75 -7.91 -14.26
N ILE A 446 2.39 -7.91 -15.44
CA ILE A 446 1.90 -7.15 -16.61
C ILE A 446 0.55 -7.67 -17.11
N GLY A 447 0.37 -9.00 -17.16
CA GLY A 447 -0.86 -9.63 -17.66
C GLY A 447 -2.05 -9.41 -16.74
N ALA A 448 -1.87 -9.51 -15.43
CA ALA A 448 -2.90 -9.22 -14.45
C ALA A 448 -3.16 -7.70 -14.30
N ASP A 449 -2.17 -6.82 -14.55
CA ASP A 449 -2.34 -5.36 -14.61
C ASP A 449 -3.34 -5.02 -15.71
N PHE A 450 -3.13 -5.59 -16.91
CA PHE A 450 -3.91 -5.27 -18.10
C PHE A 450 -5.24 -6.03 -18.17
N MET A 451 -5.32 -7.28 -17.68
CA MET A 451 -6.50 -8.14 -17.86
C MET A 451 -7.36 -8.33 -16.62
N LEU A 452 -6.83 -8.24 -15.40
CA LEU A 452 -7.62 -8.49 -14.20
C LEU A 452 -8.04 -7.19 -13.52
N TYR A 453 -7.13 -6.23 -13.35
CA TYR A 453 -7.48 -4.96 -12.70
C TYR A 453 -8.35 -4.08 -13.59
N ASP A 454 -7.95 -3.84 -14.85
CA ASP A 454 -8.74 -3.02 -15.77
C ASP A 454 -10.07 -3.68 -16.15
N ALA A 455 -10.13 -5.02 -16.25
CA ALA A 455 -11.40 -5.72 -16.51
C ALA A 455 -12.32 -5.78 -15.28
N ALA A 456 -11.80 -5.78 -14.05
CA ALA A 456 -12.61 -5.68 -12.85
C ALA A 456 -13.23 -4.29 -12.65
N ARG A 457 -12.75 -3.28 -13.39
CA ARG A 457 -13.29 -1.91 -13.39
C ARG A 457 -14.25 -1.62 -14.56
N LEU A 458 -14.41 -2.55 -15.50
CA LEU A 458 -15.39 -2.51 -16.58
C LEU A 458 -16.69 -3.15 -16.12
#